data_AF-A0A4Q3AGA6-F1
#
_entry.id   AF-A0A4Q3AGA6-F1
#
_cell.length_a   1.000
_cell.length_b   1.000
_cell.length_c   1.000
_cell.angle_alpha   90.00
_cell.angle_beta   90.00
_cell.angle_gamma   90.00
#
_symmetry.space_group_name_H-M   'P 1'
#
loop_
_entity.id
_entity.type
_entity.pdbx_description
1 polymer ?
#
loop_
_entity_poly.entity_id
_entity_poly.type
_entity_poly.pdbx_seq_one_letter_code
_entity_poly.pdbx_strand_id
1 'polypeptide(L)'
;MANEVKDGLAAARARTRRQRVILFTLMGAGVVVGFFSAMFEVEGGEFLEGIPAAWAIAASLITTVALAYGGWRYNRVTDELERRDNLWASAIALNFYLALYANWYLLWRGGLVREPEHELLAVATFAVMMLAYGYKKLRP
;
A
#
# COMPACT_ATOMS: atom_id res chain seq x y z
N MET A 1 -5.80 -35.70 -18.03
CA MET A 1 -5.07 -34.66 -18.81
C MET A 1 -5.95 -33.48 -19.26
N ALA A 2 -6.82 -33.59 -20.28
CA ALA A 2 -7.56 -32.41 -20.77
C ALA A 2 -8.56 -31.80 -19.75
N ASN A 3 -9.20 -32.64 -18.92
CA ASN A 3 -10.10 -32.16 -17.85
C ASN A 3 -9.33 -31.55 -16.67
N GLU A 4 -8.20 -32.16 -16.26
CA GLU A 4 -7.35 -31.62 -15.18
C GLU A 4 -6.75 -30.26 -15.53
N VAL A 5 -6.37 -30.05 -16.79
CA VAL A 5 -5.88 -28.73 -17.27
C VAL A 5 -7.00 -27.69 -17.26
N LYS A 6 -8.24 -28.07 -17.63
CA LYS A 6 -9.40 -27.17 -17.56
C LYS A 6 -9.77 -26.80 -16.12
N ASP A 7 -9.72 -27.78 -15.21
CA ASP A 7 -10.03 -27.57 -13.78
C ASP A 7 -8.96 -26.69 -13.10
N GLY A 8 -7.68 -26.89 -13.42
CA GLY A 8 -6.58 -26.05 -12.95
C GLY A 8 -6.69 -24.60 -13.43
N LEU A 9 -7.06 -24.38 -14.69
CA LEU A 9 -7.28 -23.05 -15.25
C LEU A 9 -8.50 -22.36 -14.62
N ALA A 10 -9.58 -23.10 -14.35
CA ALA A 10 -10.76 -22.58 -13.67
C ALA A 10 -10.43 -22.14 -12.23
N ALA A 11 -9.67 -22.95 -11.50
CA ALA A 11 -9.19 -22.63 -10.16
C ALA A 11 -8.30 -21.37 -10.14
N ALA A 12 -7.35 -21.25 -11.08
CA ALA A 12 -6.48 -20.08 -11.20
C ALA A 12 -7.25 -18.79 -11.50
N ARG A 13 -8.25 -18.85 -12.39
CA ARG A 13 -9.14 -17.71 -12.69
C ARG A 13 -9.98 -17.30 -11.48
N ALA A 14 -10.53 -18.27 -10.75
CA ALA A 14 -11.29 -18.00 -9.53
C ALA A 14 -10.44 -17.31 -8.46
N ARG A 15 -9.17 -17.74 -8.30
CA ARG A 15 -8.21 -17.11 -7.38
C ARG A 15 -7.90 -15.67 -7.79
N THR A 16 -7.57 -15.45 -9.06
CA THR A 16 -7.29 -14.12 -9.61
C THR A 16 -8.47 -13.18 -9.40
N ARG A 17 -9.70 -13.66 -9.62
CA ARG A 17 -10.92 -12.88 -9.37
C ARG A 17 -11.05 -12.50 -7.89
N ARG A 18 -10.82 -13.43 -6.96
CA ARG A 18 -10.86 -13.15 -5.51
C ARG A 18 -9.81 -12.12 -5.10
N GLN A 19 -8.58 -12.24 -5.60
CA GLN A 19 -7.50 -11.27 -5.37
C GLN A 19 -7.90 -9.87 -5.88
N ARG A 20 -8.41 -9.77 -7.12
CA ARG A 20 -8.88 -8.50 -7.69
C ARG A 20 -9.99 -7.88 -6.88
N VAL A 21 -10.99 -8.66 -6.45
CA VAL A 21 -12.08 -8.15 -5.61
C VAL A 21 -11.53 -7.57 -4.31
N ILE A 22 -10.64 -8.27 -3.60
CA ILE A 22 -10.04 -7.77 -2.37
C ILE A 22 -9.27 -6.46 -2.62
N LEU A 23 -8.47 -6.43 -3.69
CA LEU A 23 -7.67 -5.26 -4.06
C LEU A 23 -8.56 -4.06 -4.41
N PHE A 24 -9.60 -4.24 -5.22
CA PHE A 24 -10.55 -3.17 -5.54
C PHE A 24 -11.35 -2.70 -4.32
N THR A 25 -11.70 -3.59 -3.40
CA THR A 25 -12.35 -3.20 -2.14
C THR A 25 -11.41 -2.35 -1.28
N LEU A 26 -10.12 -2.70 -1.19
CA LEU A 26 -9.13 -1.91 -0.46
C LEU A 26 -8.88 -0.54 -1.10
N MET A 27 -8.74 -0.52 -2.43
CA MET A 27 -8.65 0.74 -3.18
C MET A 27 -9.89 1.60 -2.96
N GLY A 28 -11.09 1.02 -3.03
CA GLY A 28 -12.34 1.73 -2.77
C GLY A 28 -12.40 2.32 -1.37
N ALA A 29 -11.98 1.56 -0.34
CA ALA A 29 -11.91 2.08 1.02
C ALA A 29 -10.94 3.27 1.14
N GLY A 30 -9.75 3.18 0.52
CA GLY A 30 -8.79 4.28 0.49
C GLY A 30 -9.33 5.52 -0.23
N VAL A 31 -9.99 5.34 -1.38
CA VAL A 31 -10.62 6.43 -2.13
C VAL A 31 -11.72 7.11 -1.31
N VAL A 32 -12.58 6.34 -0.64
CA VAL A 32 -13.62 6.89 0.23
C VAL A 32 -12.99 7.70 1.35
N VAL A 33 -12.01 7.15 2.08
CA VAL A 33 -11.33 7.88 3.15
C VAL A 33 -10.69 9.16 2.63
N GLY A 34 -9.92 9.09 1.53
CA GLY A 34 -9.24 10.25 0.96
C GLY A 34 -10.21 11.33 0.47
N PHE A 35 -11.27 10.94 -0.23
CA PHE A 35 -12.28 11.86 -0.75
C PHE A 35 -13.01 12.62 0.36
N PHE A 36 -13.46 11.91 1.40
CA PHE A 36 -14.15 12.55 2.53
C PHE A 36 -13.18 13.38 3.38
N SER A 37 -11.92 12.98 3.51
CA SER A 37 -10.93 13.82 4.18
C SER A 37 -10.68 15.14 3.43
N ALA A 38 -10.60 15.10 2.10
CA ALA A 38 -10.41 16.29 1.28
C ALA A 38 -11.57 17.29 1.39
N MET A 39 -12.79 16.83 1.70
CA MET A 39 -13.94 17.74 1.93
C MET A 39 -13.82 18.58 3.19
N PHE A 40 -12.94 18.21 4.11
CA PHE A 40 -12.71 18.91 5.37
C PHE A 40 -11.42 19.74 5.38
N GLU A 41 -10.66 19.75 4.29
CA GLU A 41 -9.43 20.53 4.17
C GLU A 41 -9.72 22.02 4.19
N VAL A 42 -8.87 22.79 4.87
CA VAL A 42 -8.96 24.25 4.88
C VAL A 42 -8.45 24.81 3.55
N GLU A 43 -9.16 25.79 2.98
CA GLU A 43 -8.74 26.46 1.75
C GLU A 43 -7.35 27.10 1.91
N GLY A 44 -6.39 26.64 1.11
CA GLY A 44 -5.01 27.14 1.12
C GLY A 44 -4.09 26.53 2.19
N GLY A 45 -4.57 25.53 2.94
CA GLY A 45 -3.75 24.72 3.85
C GLY A 45 -2.96 23.62 3.14
N GLU A 46 -2.09 22.94 3.88
CA GLU A 46 -1.42 21.71 3.45
C GLU A 46 -2.39 20.54 3.33
N PHE A 47 -1.96 19.44 2.70
CA PHE A 47 -2.77 18.24 2.51
C PHE A 47 -3.28 17.70 3.84
N LEU A 48 -4.59 17.45 3.95
CA LEU A 48 -5.30 17.04 5.17
C LEU A 48 -5.21 18.03 6.34
N GLU A 49 -4.84 19.28 6.11
CA GLU A 49 -4.79 20.29 7.16
C GLU A 49 -6.21 20.70 7.62
N GLY A 50 -6.41 20.73 8.93
CA GLY A 50 -7.66 21.21 9.55
C GLY A 50 -8.81 20.21 9.59
N ILE A 51 -8.58 18.93 9.24
CA ILE A 51 -9.62 17.90 9.35
C ILE A 51 -10.12 17.76 10.80
N PRO A 52 -11.45 17.61 11.03
CA PRO A 52 -12.00 17.44 12.37
C PRO A 52 -11.42 16.22 13.10
N ALA A 53 -11.11 16.37 14.39
CA ALA A 53 -10.53 15.29 15.19
C ALA A 53 -11.37 14.00 15.18
N ALA A 54 -12.70 14.13 15.22
CA ALA A 54 -13.61 12.98 15.13
C ALA A 54 -13.48 12.22 13.80
N TRP A 55 -13.33 12.95 12.69
CA TRP A 55 -13.09 12.36 11.38
C TRP A 55 -11.70 11.72 11.29
N ALA A 56 -10.66 12.39 11.79
CA ALA A 56 -9.31 11.85 11.81
C ALA A 56 -9.22 10.50 12.55
N ILE A 57 -9.89 10.37 13.71
CA ILE A 57 -9.98 9.12 14.46
C ILE A 57 -10.73 8.05 13.65
N ALA A 58 -11.89 8.38 13.10
CA ALA A 58 -12.68 7.45 12.30
C ALA A 58 -11.92 6.96 11.06
N ALA A 59 -11.33 7.87 10.29
CA ALA A 59 -10.52 7.60 9.11
C ALA A 59 -9.30 6.71 9.46
N SER A 60 -8.65 6.98 10.58
CA SER A 60 -7.52 6.17 11.07
C SER A 60 -7.94 4.74 11.41
N LEU A 61 -9.07 4.57 12.10
CA LEU A 61 -9.62 3.25 12.44
C LEU A 61 -10.05 2.48 11.19
N ILE A 62 -10.78 3.12 10.28
CA ILE A 62 -11.23 2.52 9.01
C ILE A 62 -10.02 2.06 8.20
N THR A 63 -9.03 2.93 8.03
CA THR A 63 -7.82 2.62 7.26
C THR A 63 -7.04 1.47 7.90
N THR A 64 -6.83 1.51 9.21
CA THR A 64 -6.11 0.46 9.95
C THR A 64 -6.81 -0.89 9.82
N VAL A 65 -8.13 -0.94 10.03
CA VAL A 65 -8.93 -2.17 9.92
C VAL A 65 -8.92 -2.68 8.47
N ALA A 66 -9.09 -1.80 7.48
CA ALA A 66 -9.06 -2.16 6.08
C ALA A 66 -7.71 -2.78 5.70
N LEU A 67 -6.59 -2.15 6.08
CA LEU A 67 -5.25 -2.67 5.80
C LEU A 67 -4.97 -3.99 6.52
N ALA A 68 -5.32 -4.11 7.81
CA ALA A 68 -5.07 -5.31 8.59
C ALA A 68 -5.92 -6.49 8.09
N TYR A 69 -7.24 -6.32 8.01
CA TYR A 69 -8.15 -7.39 7.59
C TYR A 69 -8.00 -7.70 6.10
N GLY A 70 -7.91 -6.66 5.26
CA GLY A 70 -7.71 -6.80 3.82
C GLY A 70 -6.38 -7.45 3.49
N GLY A 71 -5.30 -7.04 4.15
CA GLY A 71 -3.98 -7.65 4.02
C GLY A 71 -3.97 -9.12 4.44
N TRP A 72 -4.59 -9.46 5.57
CA TRP A 72 -4.75 -10.85 6.00
C TRP A 72 -5.53 -11.68 4.97
N ARG A 73 -6.68 -11.18 4.50
CA ARG A 73 -7.52 -11.86 3.52
C ARG A 73 -6.82 -12.03 2.18
N TYR A 74 -6.08 -11.02 1.74
CA TYR A 74 -5.27 -11.05 0.52
C TYR A 74 -4.18 -12.13 0.60
N ASN A 75 -3.47 -12.22 1.72
CA ASN A 75 -2.46 -13.26 1.93
C ASN A 75 -3.04 -14.68 1.92
N ARG A 76 -4.25 -14.89 2.44
CA ARG A 76 -4.89 -16.23 2.46
C ARG A 76 -5.30 -16.76 1.09
N VAL A 77 -5.51 -15.88 0.11
CA VAL A 77 -5.89 -16.27 -1.25
C VAL A 77 -4.72 -16.22 -2.23
N THR A 78 -3.56 -15.75 -1.79
CA THR A 78 -2.37 -15.59 -2.62
C THR A 78 -1.50 -16.84 -2.52
N ASP A 79 -0.93 -17.21 -3.66
CA ASP A 79 -0.04 -18.36 -3.79
C ASP A 79 1.29 -18.15 -3.10
N GLU A 80 1.97 -19.24 -2.77
CA GLU A 80 3.26 -19.20 -2.08
C GLU A 80 4.32 -18.46 -2.89
N LEU A 81 4.38 -18.63 -4.21
CA LEU A 81 5.34 -17.94 -5.07
C LEU A 81 5.05 -16.44 -5.11
N GLU A 82 3.80 -16.06 -5.39
CA GLU A 82 3.38 -14.65 -5.39
C GLU A 82 3.58 -13.98 -4.03
N ARG A 83 3.32 -14.72 -2.95
CA ARG A 83 3.50 -14.23 -1.58
C ARG A 83 4.98 -14.03 -1.27
N ARG A 84 5.86 -14.95 -1.68
CA ARG A 84 7.31 -14.80 -1.53
C ARG A 84 7.83 -13.56 -2.26
N ASP A 85 7.40 -13.36 -3.50
CA ASP A 85 7.83 -12.21 -4.30
C ASP A 85 7.31 -10.89 -3.71
N ASN A 86 6.06 -10.87 -3.24
CA ASN A 86 5.49 -9.73 -2.51
C ASN A 86 6.27 -9.43 -1.23
N LEU A 87 6.56 -10.44 -0.40
CA LEU A 87 7.32 -10.25 0.85
C LEU A 87 8.72 -9.70 0.59
N TRP A 88 9.39 -10.19 -0.45
CA TRP A 88 10.70 -9.68 -0.85
C TRP A 88 10.63 -8.22 -1.29
N ALA A 89 9.66 -7.86 -2.13
CA ALA A 89 9.45 -6.48 -2.58
C ALA A 89 9.07 -5.54 -1.40
N SER A 90 8.19 -5.99 -0.51
CA SER A 90 7.83 -5.26 0.71
C SER A 90 9.02 -5.05 1.63
N ALA A 91 9.90 -6.05 1.78
CA ALA A 91 11.10 -5.93 2.59
C ALA A 91 12.06 -4.87 2.03
N ILE A 92 12.27 -4.85 0.71
CA ILE A 92 13.10 -3.82 0.06
C ILE A 92 12.50 -2.43 0.29
N ALA A 93 11.19 -2.27 0.04
CA ALA A 93 10.50 -1.00 0.22
C ALA A 93 10.56 -0.51 1.68
N LEU A 94 10.37 -1.42 2.65
CA LEU A 94 10.47 -1.08 4.07
C LEU A 94 11.89 -0.62 4.46
N ASN A 95 12.92 -1.34 4.01
CA ASN A 95 14.31 -0.94 4.26
C ASN A 95 14.63 0.42 3.61
N PHE A 96 14.15 0.64 2.38
CA PHE A 96 14.27 1.93 1.71
C PHE A 96 13.59 3.04 2.52
N TYR A 97 12.34 2.84 2.95
CA TYR A 97 11.60 3.81 3.76
C TYR A 97 12.33 4.15 5.05
N LEU A 98 12.76 3.14 5.82
CA LEU A 98 13.47 3.35 7.08
C LEU A 98 14.78 4.09 6.88
N ALA A 99 15.57 3.71 5.88
CA ALA A 99 16.83 4.36 5.57
C ALA A 99 16.60 5.81 5.10
N LEU A 100 15.67 6.03 4.17
CA LEU A 100 15.38 7.35 3.62
C LEU A 100 14.87 8.29 4.73
N TYR A 101 13.90 7.84 5.52
CA TYR A 101 13.36 8.63 6.63
C TYR A 101 14.43 8.96 7.67
N ALA A 102 15.21 7.97 8.13
CA ALA A 102 16.23 8.19 9.15
C ALA A 102 17.31 9.17 8.68
N ASN A 103 17.82 9.01 7.46
CA ASN A 103 18.84 9.91 6.92
C ASN A 103 18.28 11.31 6.69
N TRP A 104 17.10 11.44 6.09
CA TRP A 104 16.49 12.75 5.86
C TRP A 104 16.22 13.47 7.18
N TYR A 105 15.64 12.78 8.16
CA TYR A 105 15.40 13.33 9.48
C TYR A 105 16.70 13.86 10.13
N LEU A 106 17.80 13.10 10.10
CA LEU A 106 19.08 13.55 10.63
C LEU A 106 19.63 14.77 9.90
N LEU A 107 19.56 14.79 8.57
CA LEU A 107 20.00 15.93 7.75
C LEU A 107 19.17 17.19 8.02
N TRP A 108 17.86 17.04 8.22
CA TRP A 108 16.97 18.14 8.61
C TRP A 108 17.32 18.68 9.99
N ARG A 109 17.49 17.81 10.98
CA ARG A 109 17.94 18.21 12.33
C ARG A 109 19.32 18.86 12.33
N GLY A 110 20.16 18.54 11.34
CA GLY A 110 21.46 19.19 11.09
C GLY A 110 21.38 20.50 10.30
N GLY A 111 20.19 20.95 9.90
CA GLY A 111 19.98 22.20 9.14
C GLY A 111 20.42 22.14 7.68
N LEU A 112 20.65 20.95 7.12
CA LEU A 112 21.15 20.78 5.75
C LEU A 112 20.04 20.68 4.70
N VAL A 113 18.87 20.20 5.08
CA VAL A 113 17.71 20.00 4.19
C VAL A 113 16.43 20.45 4.89
N ARG A 114 15.35 20.60 4.10
CA ARG A 114 14.01 20.89 4.62
C ARG A 114 13.45 19.72 5.43
N GLU A 115 12.38 19.99 6.18
CA GLU A 115 11.63 18.98 6.93
C GLU A 115 11.17 17.83 6.03
N PRO A 116 11.23 16.56 6.49
CA PRO A 116 10.79 15.42 5.70
C PRO A 116 9.30 15.49 5.33
N GLU A 117 9.00 15.46 4.04
CA GLU A 117 7.63 15.40 3.51
C GLU A 117 7.10 13.96 3.55
N HIS A 118 6.02 13.73 4.30
CA HIS A 118 5.47 12.40 4.53
C HIS A 118 4.84 11.80 3.26
N GLU A 119 4.23 12.62 2.42
CA GLU A 119 3.65 12.26 1.14
C GLU A 119 4.74 11.77 0.19
N LEU A 120 5.87 12.48 0.13
CA LEU A 120 6.97 12.10 -0.75
C LEU A 120 7.58 10.76 -0.30
N LEU A 121 7.75 10.56 1.02
CA LEU A 121 8.22 9.30 1.58
C LEU A 121 7.29 8.14 1.23
N ALA A 122 5.97 8.35 1.33
CA ALA A 122 4.98 7.34 0.96
C ALA A 122 5.07 6.99 -0.53
N VAL A 123 5.03 8.00 -1.41
CA VAL A 123 5.07 7.81 -2.87
C VAL A 123 6.38 7.14 -3.31
N ALA A 124 7.52 7.59 -2.79
CA ALA A 124 8.81 7.00 -3.11
C ALA A 124 8.88 5.52 -2.67
N THR A 125 8.33 5.20 -1.49
CA THR A 125 8.29 3.82 -0.99
C THR A 125 7.42 2.93 -1.85
N PHE A 126 6.25 3.40 -2.27
CA PHE A 126 5.39 2.66 -3.21
C PHE A 126 6.08 2.45 -4.55
N ALA A 127 6.77 3.48 -5.09
CA ALA A 127 7.53 3.36 -6.32
C ALA A 127 8.63 2.28 -6.21
N VAL A 128 9.40 2.28 -5.12
CA VAL A 128 10.42 1.25 -4.85
C VAL A 128 9.80 -0.14 -4.74
N MET A 129 8.66 -0.28 -4.06
CA MET A 129 7.95 -1.56 -3.97
C MET A 129 7.51 -2.07 -5.35
N MET A 130 6.94 -1.20 -6.19
CA MET A 130 6.52 -1.53 -7.56
C MET A 130 7.71 -1.94 -8.43
N LEU A 131 8.83 -1.22 -8.34
CA LEU A 131 10.06 -1.55 -9.07
C LEU A 131 10.66 -2.88 -8.60
N ALA A 132 10.72 -3.12 -7.30
CA ALA A 132 11.21 -4.38 -6.74
C ALA A 132 10.33 -5.57 -7.18
N TYR A 133 9.01 -5.42 -7.06
CA TYR A 133 8.08 -6.45 -7.51
C TYR A 133 8.16 -6.67 -9.03
N GLY A 134 8.21 -5.60 -9.82
CA GLY A 134 8.38 -5.65 -11.27
C GLY A 134 9.67 -6.36 -11.68
N TYR A 135 10.78 -6.10 -10.98
CA TYR A 135 12.05 -6.79 -11.20
C TYR A 135 11.91 -8.31 -11.04
N LYS A 136 11.27 -8.78 -9.96
CA LYS A 136 10.99 -10.21 -9.76
C LYS A 136 10.09 -10.79 -10.82
N LYS A 137 9.10 -10.02 -11.27
CA LYS A 137 8.18 -10.47 -12.33
C LYS A 137 8.87 -10.64 -13.68
N LEU A 138 9.88 -9.81 -13.96
CA LEU A 138 10.65 -9.83 -15.20
C LEU A 138 11.83 -10.82 -15.16
N ARG A 139 12.31 -11.19 -13.96
CA ARG A 139 13.42 -12.14 -13.74
C ARG A 139 13.03 -13.20 -12.70
N PRO A 140 12.33 -14.27 -13.13
CA PRO A 140 11.87 -15.35 -12.23
C PRO A 140 13.02 -16.13 -11.59
#